data_AF-A0A926T5W2-F1
#
_entry.id   AF-A0A926T5W2-F1
#
_cell.length_a   1.000
_cell.length_b   1.000
_cell.length_c   1.000
_cell.angle_alpha   90.00
_cell.angle_beta   90.00
_cell.angle_gamma   90.00
#
_symmetry.space_group_name_H-M   'P 1'
#
loop_
_entity.id
_entity.type
_entity.pdbx_description
1 polymer ?
#
loop_
_entity_poly.entity_id
_entity_poly.type
_entity_poly.pdbx_seq_one_letter_code
_entity_poly.pdbx_strand_id
1 'polypeptide(L)'
;MLTEAQVSVNQPNEFLAGGTDPTRFDCKEAWYPVHYVEDLDKTKPNKFTLLGQDLVLWWDTQANCWRAFEDQCPHRLAPLSEGRIAEDGLLECPYHGWAFQGDGACERIPQALTGTAPEQSKRACVQSLPTAVRQGLLFVYPGQPDNAPKVAVPIIEPLEESPDGWICLNTFRDLPYDALTLLENVLDASHVPFTHHESVGNRANAAPVELEVRSSSKQGFTGLWEEGPRKGTLGQQHTRFIAPNLMWHDLTSKQFGRTMTVVYATPIRKGECRVFARFPFKFSSKLPAFFIKLTPRWYSHIGQNNILEDDQIFLHFQERYLEAKGGSEHFNKAFYLPTKADAFVSQLRQWVNVFAAEPFPGESLSPPLSTEVLLDRYHSHTVNCSSCRGALANLKRIRLIVAFLGIILWAILPLLNHASVFLNLLPVTAALAWWGLGKLERRFYEGRAVPPRNLPQKK
;
A
#
# COMPACT_ATOMS: atom_id res chain seq x y z
N MET A 1 -30.85 -8.97 34.81
CA MET A 1 -31.69 -8.50 33.69
C MET A 1 -30.74 -8.06 32.60
N LEU A 2 -30.57 -8.92 31.62
CA LEU A 2 -29.82 -8.67 30.40
C LEU A 2 -30.75 -7.89 29.47
N THR A 3 -30.37 -6.68 29.07
CA THR A 3 -31.02 -5.99 27.96
C THR A 3 -30.19 -6.25 26.72
N GLU A 4 -30.82 -6.96 25.79
CA GLU A 4 -30.32 -7.40 24.50
C GLU A 4 -29.76 -6.23 23.69
N ALA A 5 -28.57 -6.44 23.13
CA ALA A 5 -28.01 -5.59 22.09
C ALA A 5 -28.91 -5.69 20.86
N GLN A 6 -29.57 -4.58 20.52
CA GLN A 6 -30.21 -4.45 19.22
C GLN A 6 -29.13 -4.44 18.15
N VAL A 7 -29.05 -5.55 17.41
CA VAL A 7 -28.46 -5.63 16.08
C VAL A 7 -29.15 -4.56 15.24
N SER A 8 -28.42 -3.51 14.84
CA SER A 8 -28.97 -2.46 13.99
C SER A 8 -29.29 -3.06 12.62
N VAL A 9 -30.59 -3.20 12.37
CA VAL A 9 -31.19 -3.48 11.07
C VAL A 9 -30.77 -2.37 10.09
N ASN A 10 -30.28 -2.77 8.91
CA ASN A 10 -29.91 -1.89 7.79
C ASN A 10 -30.88 -0.72 7.62
N GLN A 11 -30.36 0.51 7.65
CA GLN A 11 -31.17 1.68 7.28
C GLN A 11 -31.35 1.74 5.74
N PRO A 12 -32.54 2.06 5.21
CA PRO A 12 -32.86 1.93 3.78
C PRO A 12 -32.24 2.99 2.83
N ASN A 13 -31.23 3.77 3.26
CA ASN A 13 -30.74 4.95 2.52
C ASN A 13 -29.20 5.10 2.49
N GLU A 14 -28.44 4.02 2.66
CA GLU A 14 -26.98 4.13 2.50
C GLU A 14 -26.60 4.24 1.03
N PHE A 15 -25.96 5.35 0.65
CA PHE A 15 -25.27 5.45 -0.64
C PHE A 15 -24.11 4.45 -0.58
N LEU A 16 -24.26 3.32 -1.26
CA LEU A 16 -23.23 2.30 -1.30
C LEU A 16 -22.09 2.69 -2.25
N ALA A 17 -20.91 2.10 -2.05
CA ALA A 17 -19.78 2.32 -2.94
C ALA A 17 -20.13 1.87 -4.38
N GLY A 18 -19.59 2.60 -5.36
CA GLY A 18 -19.81 2.31 -6.77
C GLY A 18 -21.04 2.99 -7.38
N GLY A 19 -21.64 3.98 -6.70
CA GLY A 19 -22.76 4.78 -7.20
C GLY A 19 -24.13 4.08 -7.12
N THR A 20 -25.18 4.78 -7.57
CA THR A 20 -26.58 4.34 -7.41
C THR A 20 -27.07 3.33 -8.45
N ASP A 21 -26.38 3.17 -9.58
CA ASP A 21 -26.75 2.20 -10.62
C ASP A 21 -26.52 0.76 -10.11
N PRO A 22 -27.56 -0.10 -9.97
CA PRO A 22 -27.38 -1.44 -9.45
C PRO A 22 -26.61 -2.38 -10.40
N THR A 23 -26.48 -2.04 -11.67
CA THR A 23 -25.84 -2.85 -12.72
C THR A 23 -24.40 -2.47 -13.00
N ARG A 24 -23.91 -1.37 -12.43
CA ARG A 24 -22.56 -0.85 -12.66
C ARG A 24 -21.89 -0.43 -11.36
N PHE A 25 -20.58 -0.66 -11.23
CA PHE A 25 -19.76 -0.11 -10.17
C PHE A 25 -18.91 1.04 -10.72
N ASP A 26 -19.24 2.27 -10.37
CA ASP A 26 -18.39 3.42 -10.69
C ASP A 26 -17.19 3.49 -9.73
N CYS A 27 -15.99 3.17 -10.22
CA CYS A 27 -14.76 3.21 -9.43
C CYS A 27 -14.46 4.59 -8.85
N LYS A 28 -15.02 5.69 -9.36
CA LYS A 28 -14.84 7.02 -8.76
C LYS A 28 -15.71 7.23 -7.52
N GLU A 29 -16.87 6.59 -7.43
CA GLU A 29 -17.81 6.72 -6.32
C GLU A 29 -17.46 5.79 -5.15
N ALA A 30 -16.18 5.78 -4.73
CA ALA A 30 -15.67 4.95 -3.64
C ALA A 30 -14.48 5.61 -2.91
N TRP A 31 -14.24 5.23 -1.67
CA TRP A 31 -13.10 5.69 -0.89
C TRP A 31 -11.85 4.84 -1.15
N TYR A 32 -10.71 5.48 -1.37
CA TYR A 32 -9.41 4.83 -1.56
C TYR A 32 -8.37 5.31 -0.56
N PRO A 33 -7.63 4.41 0.11
CA PRO A 33 -6.48 4.83 0.89
C PRO A 33 -5.38 5.31 -0.05
N VAL A 34 -4.78 6.47 0.24
CA VAL A 34 -3.71 7.06 -0.57
C VAL A 34 -2.37 7.09 0.15
N HIS A 35 -2.38 7.10 1.50
CA HIS A 35 -1.19 7.05 2.33
C HIS A 35 -1.48 6.51 3.74
N TYR A 36 -0.47 5.93 4.38
CA TYR A 36 -0.44 5.86 5.86
C TYR A 36 -0.16 7.25 6.42
N VAL A 37 -0.94 7.67 7.43
CA VAL A 37 -0.79 9.00 8.03
C VAL A 37 0.59 9.17 8.69
N GLU A 38 1.17 8.10 9.23
CA GLU A 38 2.51 8.07 9.83
C GLU A 38 3.67 8.24 8.83
N ASP A 39 3.40 8.16 7.53
CA ASP A 39 4.38 8.38 6.46
C ASP A 39 4.28 9.76 5.82
N LEU A 40 3.18 10.50 6.07
CA LEU A 40 2.96 11.83 5.53
C LEU A 40 3.71 12.91 6.33
N ASP A 41 4.25 13.89 5.62
CA ASP A 41 4.89 15.06 6.21
C ASP A 41 3.90 16.21 6.29
N LYS A 42 3.55 16.64 7.51
CA LYS A 42 2.61 17.75 7.74
C LYS A 42 3.20 19.12 7.39
N THR A 43 4.50 19.22 7.18
CA THR A 43 5.18 20.50 6.94
C THR A 43 5.25 20.91 5.48
N LYS A 44 4.82 20.02 4.57
CA LYS A 44 4.90 20.24 3.13
C LYS A 44 3.76 19.53 2.38
N PRO A 45 3.48 19.92 1.13
CA PRO A 45 2.62 19.15 0.25
C PRO A 45 3.23 17.76 -0.05
N ASN A 46 2.36 16.77 -0.27
CA ASN A 46 2.71 15.40 -0.60
C ASN A 46 1.97 15.01 -1.88
N LYS A 47 2.66 14.38 -2.85
CA LYS A 47 2.07 13.97 -4.13
C LYS A 47 1.53 12.54 -4.05
N PHE A 48 0.38 12.30 -4.68
CA PHE A 48 -0.12 10.95 -4.99
C PHE A 48 -0.87 10.97 -6.32
N THR A 49 -1.05 9.83 -6.98
CA THR A 49 -1.94 9.71 -8.14
C THR A 49 -2.99 8.65 -7.85
N LEU A 50 -4.27 8.98 -8.03
CA LEU A 50 -5.41 8.11 -7.80
C LEU A 50 -6.25 8.04 -9.07
N LEU A 51 -6.48 6.83 -9.61
CA LEU A 51 -7.30 6.63 -10.82
C LEU A 51 -6.87 7.55 -11.98
N GLY A 52 -5.56 7.71 -12.19
CA GLY A 52 -4.98 8.55 -13.22
C GLY A 52 -4.94 10.06 -12.91
N GLN A 53 -5.58 10.50 -11.83
CA GLN A 53 -5.60 11.90 -11.41
C GLN A 53 -4.46 12.19 -10.43
N ASP A 54 -3.60 13.15 -10.78
CA ASP A 54 -2.55 13.65 -9.88
C ASP A 54 -3.18 14.51 -8.77
N LEU A 55 -2.80 14.20 -7.53
CA LEU A 55 -3.33 14.81 -6.31
C LEU A 55 -2.22 15.43 -5.47
N VAL A 56 -2.53 16.57 -4.85
CA VAL A 56 -1.74 17.16 -3.77
C VAL A 56 -2.45 16.93 -2.43
N LEU A 57 -1.75 16.28 -1.51
CA LEU A 57 -2.17 16.01 -0.14
C LEU A 57 -1.41 16.94 0.80
N TRP A 58 -2.10 17.72 1.62
CA TRP A 58 -1.45 18.69 2.51
C TRP A 58 -2.19 18.82 3.83
N TRP A 59 -1.46 19.26 4.86
CA TRP A 59 -2.01 19.44 6.19
C TRP A 59 -2.52 20.87 6.37
N ASP A 60 -3.83 21.01 6.46
CA ASP A 60 -4.49 22.27 6.77
C ASP A 60 -4.35 22.54 8.27
N THR A 61 -3.42 23.43 8.61
CA THR A 61 -3.12 23.77 10.01
C THR A 61 -4.25 24.52 10.69
N GLN A 62 -5.11 25.20 9.93
CA GLN A 62 -6.24 25.94 10.47
C GLN A 62 -7.38 24.98 10.84
N ALA A 63 -7.71 24.04 9.95
CA ALA A 63 -8.76 23.04 10.18
C ALA A 63 -8.26 21.79 10.93
N ASN A 64 -6.94 21.67 11.16
CA ASN A 64 -6.30 20.53 11.81
C ASN A 64 -6.64 19.18 11.14
N CYS A 65 -6.65 19.17 9.79
CA CYS A 65 -7.00 18.00 9.01
C CYS A 65 -6.18 17.88 7.70
N TRP A 66 -6.15 16.69 7.12
CA TRP A 66 -5.59 16.50 5.78
C TRP A 66 -6.58 17.00 4.72
N ARG A 67 -6.07 17.62 3.66
CA ARG A 67 -6.81 18.04 2.47
C ARG A 67 -6.22 17.39 1.23
N ALA A 68 -7.04 17.20 0.20
CA ALA A 68 -6.62 16.67 -1.09
C ALA A 68 -7.20 17.53 -2.21
N PHE A 69 -6.35 18.07 -3.07
CA PHE A 69 -6.77 18.77 -4.29
C PHE A 69 -6.28 18.04 -5.53
N GLU A 70 -6.89 18.34 -6.68
CA GLU A 70 -6.22 18.12 -7.96
C GLU A 70 -4.89 18.88 -7.98
N ASP A 71 -3.82 18.22 -8.42
CA ASP A 71 -2.45 18.76 -8.39
C ASP A 71 -2.15 19.72 -9.54
N GLN A 72 -3.04 20.69 -9.77
CA GLN A 72 -2.90 21.67 -10.84
C GLN A 72 -3.38 23.04 -10.38
N CYS A 73 -2.49 24.03 -10.41
CA CYS A 73 -2.86 25.41 -10.16
C CYS A 73 -3.73 25.93 -11.32
N PRO A 74 -4.94 26.46 -11.07
CA PRO A 74 -5.84 26.92 -12.14
C PRO A 74 -5.30 28.12 -12.93
N HIS A 75 -4.27 28.81 -12.41
CA HIS A 75 -3.64 29.93 -13.12
C HIS A 75 -2.87 29.48 -14.38
N ARG A 76 -1.91 28.56 -14.23
CA ARG A 76 -1.01 28.10 -15.30
C ARG A 76 -0.58 26.63 -15.19
N LEU A 77 -1.41 25.82 -14.54
CA LEU A 77 -1.26 24.36 -14.43
C LEU A 77 0.03 23.89 -13.75
N ALA A 78 0.68 24.75 -12.97
CA ALA A 78 1.83 24.34 -12.16
C ALA A 78 1.37 23.32 -11.09
N PRO A 79 2.15 22.25 -10.85
CA PRO A 79 1.85 21.30 -9.79
C PRO A 79 1.88 22.00 -8.45
N LEU A 80 0.81 21.87 -7.67
CA LEU A 80 0.69 22.45 -6.34
C LEU A 80 1.50 21.65 -5.31
N SER A 81 1.78 20.38 -5.60
CA SER A 81 2.62 19.50 -4.79
C SER A 81 4.09 19.92 -4.74
N GLU A 82 4.55 20.71 -5.72
CA GLU A 82 5.86 21.38 -5.73
C GLU A 82 5.86 22.70 -4.93
N GLY A 83 4.70 23.07 -4.37
CA GLY A 83 4.50 24.28 -3.57
C GLY A 83 4.93 24.15 -2.12
N ARG A 84 4.33 24.99 -1.28
CA ARG A 84 4.55 24.98 0.18
C ARG A 84 3.25 25.24 0.93
N ILE A 85 3.25 24.89 2.22
CA ILE A 85 2.26 25.39 3.17
C ILE A 85 2.80 26.73 3.67
N ALA A 86 2.08 27.82 3.39
CA ALA A 86 2.48 29.17 3.79
C ALA A 86 2.36 29.36 5.31
N GLU A 87 2.95 30.44 5.84
CA GLU A 87 2.98 30.71 7.29
C GLU A 87 1.59 30.90 7.89
N ASP A 88 0.63 31.35 7.08
CA ASP A 88 -0.78 31.48 7.43
C ASP A 88 -1.56 30.16 7.30
N GLY A 89 -0.93 29.08 6.85
CA GLY A 89 -1.53 27.76 6.72
C GLY A 89 -2.24 27.49 5.39
N LEU A 90 -2.11 28.36 4.38
CA LEU A 90 -2.68 28.12 3.05
C LEU A 90 -1.74 27.27 2.18
N LEU A 91 -2.30 26.54 1.22
CA LEU A 91 -1.50 25.89 0.18
C LEU A 91 -1.08 26.92 -0.86
N GLU A 92 0.22 27.18 -1.00
CA GLU A 92 0.77 28.19 -1.90
C GLU A 92 1.43 27.55 -3.13
N CYS A 93 0.98 27.96 -4.32
CA CYS A 93 1.54 27.56 -5.60
C CYS A 93 2.99 28.08 -5.76
N PRO A 94 3.94 27.24 -6.18
CA PRO A 94 5.36 27.63 -6.28
C PRO A 94 5.63 28.64 -7.40
N TYR A 95 4.71 28.81 -8.35
CA TYR A 95 4.97 29.62 -9.54
C TYR A 95 4.72 31.12 -9.29
N HIS A 96 3.52 31.48 -8.85
CA HIS A 96 3.12 32.89 -8.71
C HIS A 96 2.59 33.24 -7.31
N GLY A 97 2.69 32.32 -6.35
CA GLY A 97 2.26 32.53 -4.97
C GLY A 97 0.74 32.59 -4.77
N TRP A 98 -0.04 32.07 -5.72
CA TRP A 98 -1.48 31.91 -5.51
C TRP A 98 -1.72 30.94 -4.36
N ALA A 99 -2.53 31.34 -3.39
CA ALA A 99 -2.77 30.55 -2.18
C ALA A 99 -4.22 30.13 -2.04
N PHE A 100 -4.43 28.90 -1.59
CA PHE A 100 -5.74 28.24 -1.55
C PHE A 100 -6.10 27.80 -0.13
N GLN A 101 -7.35 28.03 0.26
CA GLN A 101 -7.94 27.47 1.49
C GLN A 101 -8.23 25.98 1.33
N GLY A 102 -8.50 25.29 2.44
CA GLY A 102 -8.78 23.85 2.48
C GLY A 102 -10.01 23.36 1.68
N ASP A 103 -10.94 24.25 1.33
CA ASP A 103 -12.09 23.95 0.46
C ASP A 103 -11.79 24.18 -1.03
N GLY A 104 -10.57 24.67 -1.36
CA GLY A 104 -10.11 24.99 -2.69
C GLY A 104 -10.33 26.44 -3.11
N ALA A 105 -10.94 27.28 -2.26
CA ALA A 105 -11.11 28.71 -2.54
C ALA A 105 -9.75 29.41 -2.69
N CYS A 106 -9.61 30.24 -3.73
CA CYS A 106 -8.42 31.06 -3.91
C CYS A 106 -8.49 32.28 -2.98
N GLU A 107 -7.73 32.23 -1.89
CA GLU A 107 -7.69 33.29 -0.90
C GLU A 107 -6.82 34.46 -1.34
N ARG A 108 -5.69 34.17 -1.98
CA ARG A 108 -4.67 35.18 -2.27
C ARG A 108 -4.08 35.03 -3.65
N ILE A 109 -4.09 36.14 -4.38
CA ILE A 109 -3.31 36.37 -5.60
C ILE A 109 -2.37 37.55 -5.32
N PRO A 110 -1.05 37.33 -5.13
CA PRO A 110 -0.14 38.42 -4.74
C PRO A 110 -0.08 39.57 -5.76
N GLN A 111 -0.40 39.30 -7.03
CA GLN A 111 -0.37 40.28 -8.11
C GLN A 111 -1.72 41.01 -8.32
N ALA A 112 -2.77 40.68 -7.56
CA ALA A 112 -4.07 41.33 -7.68
C ALA A 112 -4.09 42.68 -6.95
N LEU A 113 -4.95 43.60 -7.41
CA LEU A 113 -5.17 44.87 -6.72
C LEU A 113 -5.80 44.62 -5.35
N THR A 114 -5.47 45.48 -4.38
CA THR A 114 -6.07 45.45 -3.05
C THR A 114 -7.60 45.49 -3.14
N GLY A 115 -8.28 44.60 -2.40
CA GLY A 115 -9.74 44.48 -2.42
C GLY A 115 -10.30 43.57 -3.52
N THR A 116 -9.45 42.94 -4.33
CA THR A 116 -9.88 41.83 -5.20
C THR A 116 -10.30 40.65 -4.32
N ALA A 117 -11.40 40.00 -4.69
CA ALA A 117 -11.92 38.78 -4.05
C ALA A 117 -11.84 37.60 -5.05
N PRO A 118 -10.65 36.97 -5.23
CA PRO A 118 -10.42 35.94 -6.24
C PRO A 118 -11.37 34.74 -6.12
N GLU A 119 -11.75 34.38 -4.90
CA GLU A 119 -12.63 33.27 -4.55
C GLU A 119 -14.04 33.38 -5.17
N GLN A 120 -14.45 34.59 -5.57
CA GLN A 120 -15.72 34.80 -6.28
C GLN A 120 -15.70 34.20 -7.70
N SER A 121 -14.51 34.00 -8.28
CA SER A 121 -14.35 33.34 -9.57
C SER A 121 -14.05 31.86 -9.37
N LYS A 122 -14.99 30.98 -9.77
CA LYS A 122 -14.73 29.52 -9.76
C LYS A 122 -13.52 29.10 -10.59
N ARG A 123 -13.12 29.91 -11.58
CA ARG A 123 -11.91 29.68 -12.39
C ARG A 123 -10.62 29.99 -11.65
N ALA A 124 -10.69 30.70 -10.53
CA ALA A 124 -9.54 30.95 -9.68
C ALA A 124 -9.37 29.85 -8.62
N CYS A 125 -10.41 29.07 -8.31
CA CYS A 125 -10.39 28.03 -7.29
C CYS A 125 -9.85 26.70 -7.83
N VAL A 126 -9.33 25.87 -6.93
CA VAL A 126 -8.89 24.50 -7.22
C VAL A 126 -9.94 23.50 -6.79
N GLN A 127 -10.04 22.36 -7.48
CA GLN A 127 -10.96 21.29 -7.10
C GLN A 127 -10.48 20.61 -5.81
N SER A 128 -11.31 20.69 -4.76
CA SER A 128 -11.10 19.97 -3.51
C SER A 128 -11.83 18.63 -3.50
N LEU A 129 -11.14 17.59 -3.03
CA LEU A 129 -11.65 16.23 -2.91
C LEU A 129 -11.86 15.88 -1.43
N PRO A 130 -12.99 15.22 -1.07
CA PRO A 130 -13.21 14.78 0.29
C PRO A 130 -12.12 13.81 0.78
N THR A 131 -11.73 13.99 2.03
CA THR A 131 -10.72 13.17 2.71
C THR A 131 -11.27 12.59 4.00
N ALA A 132 -10.83 11.39 4.38
CA ALA A 132 -11.14 10.79 5.67
C ALA A 132 -9.91 10.08 6.25
N VAL A 133 -9.63 10.27 7.54
CA VAL A 133 -8.63 9.45 8.25
C VAL A 133 -9.34 8.34 9.00
N ARG A 134 -9.03 7.09 8.69
CA ARG A 134 -9.57 5.90 9.39
C ARG A 134 -8.48 4.83 9.51
N GLN A 135 -8.41 4.21 10.68
CA GLN A 135 -7.48 3.11 10.98
C GLN A 135 -6.00 3.38 10.59
N GLY A 136 -5.54 4.63 10.70
CA GLY A 136 -4.17 5.07 10.37
C GLY A 136 -3.91 5.35 8.88
N LEU A 137 -4.91 5.24 8.02
CA LEU A 137 -4.86 5.53 6.59
C LEU A 137 -5.58 6.85 6.29
N LEU A 138 -5.01 7.64 5.37
CA LEU A 138 -5.70 8.75 4.72
C LEU A 138 -6.42 8.22 3.48
N PHE A 139 -7.73 8.43 3.43
CA PHE A 139 -8.59 8.10 2.30
C PHE A 139 -8.97 9.35 1.52
N VAL A 140 -9.13 9.21 0.21
CA VAL A 140 -9.65 10.22 -0.72
C VAL A 140 -10.86 9.65 -1.45
N TYR A 141 -11.88 10.49 -1.65
CA TYR A 141 -13.06 10.19 -2.47
C TYR A 141 -13.01 10.98 -3.79
N PRO A 142 -12.72 10.35 -4.94
CA PRO A 142 -12.58 11.04 -6.22
C PRO A 142 -13.91 11.28 -6.97
N GLY A 143 -15.03 10.77 -6.44
CA GLY A 143 -16.36 10.95 -7.02
C GLY A 143 -16.98 12.29 -6.68
N GLN A 144 -18.32 12.36 -6.74
CA GLN A 144 -19.07 13.56 -6.38
C GLN A 144 -18.90 13.89 -4.89
N PRO A 145 -18.40 15.09 -4.52
CA PRO A 145 -18.12 15.42 -3.13
C PRO A 145 -19.32 15.28 -2.18
N ASP A 146 -20.53 15.60 -2.65
CA ASP A 146 -21.77 15.50 -1.87
C ASP A 146 -22.21 14.05 -1.56
N ASN A 147 -21.62 13.06 -2.23
CA ASN A 147 -21.87 11.65 -1.97
C ASN A 147 -20.93 11.10 -0.89
N ALA A 148 -19.73 11.65 -0.76
CA ALA A 148 -18.69 11.12 0.13
C ALA A 148 -19.14 10.92 1.59
N PRO A 149 -19.88 11.86 2.25
CA PRO A 149 -20.37 11.65 3.62
C PRO A 149 -21.41 10.53 3.77
N LYS A 150 -22.02 10.10 2.66
CA LYS A 150 -23.08 9.08 2.62
C LYS A 150 -22.54 7.69 2.28
N VAL A 151 -21.28 7.60 1.83
CA VAL A 151 -20.59 6.35 1.49
C VAL A 151 -19.64 5.98 2.62
N ALA A 152 -19.76 4.76 3.13
CA ALA A 152 -18.88 4.25 4.18
C ALA A 152 -17.43 4.14 3.70
N VAL A 153 -16.48 4.55 4.55
CA VAL A 153 -15.06 4.28 4.33
C VAL A 153 -14.81 2.79 4.57
N PRO A 154 -14.17 2.05 3.64
CA PRO A 154 -13.96 0.62 3.82
C PRO A 154 -12.89 0.37 4.89
N ILE A 155 -13.33 -0.23 6.00
CA ILE A 155 -12.52 -0.54 7.18
C ILE A 155 -12.44 -2.04 7.42
N ILE A 156 -11.49 -2.46 8.26
CA ILE A 156 -11.43 -3.81 8.81
C ILE A 156 -12.19 -3.80 10.14
N GLU A 157 -13.43 -4.28 10.16
CA GLU A 157 -14.30 -4.17 11.34
C GLU A 157 -13.67 -4.81 12.60
N PRO A 158 -13.01 -6.00 12.52
CA PRO A 158 -12.36 -6.60 13.69
C PRO A 158 -11.29 -5.73 14.37
N LEU A 159 -10.70 -4.76 13.65
CA LEU A 159 -9.73 -3.82 14.24
C LEU A 159 -10.41 -2.71 15.05
N GLU A 160 -11.65 -2.32 14.71
CA GLU A 160 -12.40 -1.32 15.49
C GLU A 160 -13.09 -1.94 16.71
N GLU A 161 -13.51 -3.20 16.61
CA GLU A 161 -14.09 -3.94 17.75
C GLU A 161 -13.10 -4.14 18.91
N SER A 162 -11.79 -4.17 18.62
CA SER A 162 -10.75 -4.40 19.63
C SER A 162 -9.48 -3.57 19.34
N PRO A 163 -9.53 -2.23 19.47
CA PRO A 163 -8.45 -1.34 19.01
C PRO A 163 -7.07 -1.64 19.62
N ASP A 164 -7.04 -2.00 20.90
CA ASP A 164 -5.80 -2.33 21.63
C ASP A 164 -5.45 -3.83 21.60
N GLY A 165 -6.29 -4.64 20.93
CA GLY A 165 -6.17 -6.10 20.91
C GLY A 165 -5.23 -6.64 19.84
N TRP A 166 -4.74 -5.80 18.93
CA TRP A 166 -4.00 -6.21 17.74
C TRP A 166 -2.59 -5.64 17.70
N ILE A 167 -1.67 -6.44 17.17
CA ILE A 167 -0.37 -5.97 16.67
C ILE A 167 -0.45 -5.96 15.16
N CYS A 168 -0.29 -4.80 14.54
CA CYS A 168 -0.37 -4.66 13.09
C CYS A 168 1.01 -4.39 12.51
N LEU A 169 1.49 -5.30 11.66
CA LEU A 169 2.61 -5.02 10.77
C LEU A 169 2.04 -4.45 9.46
N ASN A 170 2.30 -3.18 9.22
CA ASN A 170 1.83 -2.50 8.01
C ASN A 170 2.99 -2.32 7.03
N THR A 171 2.69 -2.28 5.74
CA THR A 171 3.58 -1.78 4.70
C THR A 171 2.76 -1.29 3.51
N PHE A 172 3.40 -0.59 2.58
CA PHE A 172 2.82 -0.26 1.29
C PHE A 172 3.90 -0.35 0.21
N ARG A 173 3.47 -0.47 -1.05
CA ARG A 173 4.38 -0.39 -2.20
C ARG A 173 3.63 0.00 -3.46
N ASP A 174 4.25 0.79 -4.33
CA ASP A 174 3.79 0.97 -5.70
C ASP A 174 4.21 -0.24 -6.53
N LEU A 175 3.24 -0.86 -7.19
CA LEU A 175 3.39 -2.09 -7.93
C LEU A 175 3.14 -1.82 -9.42
N PRO A 176 3.99 -2.37 -10.31
CA PRO A 176 3.94 -2.12 -11.75
C PRO A 176 2.90 -3.01 -12.44
N TYR A 177 1.69 -3.10 -11.89
CA TYR A 177 0.55 -3.79 -12.49
C TYR A 177 -0.76 -3.28 -11.90
N ASP A 178 -1.88 -3.61 -12.57
CA ASP A 178 -3.22 -3.16 -12.20
C ASP A 178 -3.65 -3.66 -10.81
N ALA A 179 -4.49 -2.87 -10.14
CA ALA A 179 -5.08 -3.20 -8.84
C ALA A 179 -5.90 -4.51 -8.89
N LEU A 180 -6.53 -4.82 -10.03
CA LEU A 180 -7.26 -6.08 -10.23
C LEU A 180 -6.30 -7.28 -10.29
N THR A 181 -5.13 -7.13 -10.91
CA THR A 181 -4.08 -8.16 -10.92
C THR A 181 -3.55 -8.43 -9.52
N LEU A 182 -3.38 -7.38 -8.70
CA LEU A 182 -3.05 -7.52 -7.28
C LEU A 182 -4.14 -8.29 -6.53
N LEU A 183 -5.41 -7.87 -6.63
CA LEU A 183 -6.54 -8.50 -5.95
C LEU A 183 -6.68 -9.97 -6.31
N GLU A 184 -6.54 -10.31 -7.60
CA GLU A 184 -6.51 -11.68 -8.08
C GLU A 184 -5.42 -12.51 -7.39
N ASN A 185 -4.18 -11.99 -7.37
CA ASN A 185 -3.05 -12.68 -6.74
C ASN A 185 -3.26 -12.91 -5.25
N VAL A 186 -3.76 -11.91 -4.52
CA VAL A 186 -3.94 -12.04 -3.06
C VAL A 186 -5.13 -12.92 -2.69
N LEU A 187 -6.15 -13.04 -3.55
CA LEU A 187 -7.30 -13.93 -3.35
C LEU A 187 -6.97 -15.42 -3.64
N ASP A 188 -5.95 -15.69 -4.45
CA ASP A 188 -5.47 -17.03 -4.74
C ASP A 188 -4.50 -17.52 -3.67
N ALA A 189 -4.96 -18.36 -2.73
CA ALA A 189 -4.10 -18.93 -1.71
C ALA A 189 -3.13 -20.02 -2.23
N SER A 190 -3.36 -20.56 -3.43
CA SER A 190 -2.65 -21.74 -3.95
C SER A 190 -1.22 -21.44 -4.41
N HIS A 191 -0.93 -20.19 -4.79
CA HIS A 191 0.41 -19.79 -5.19
C HIS A 191 1.39 -19.73 -4.01
N VAL A 192 0.90 -19.53 -2.78
CA VAL A 192 1.73 -19.22 -1.60
C VAL A 192 2.82 -20.26 -1.32
N PRO A 193 2.56 -21.58 -1.34
CA PRO A 193 3.61 -22.58 -1.15
C PRO A 193 4.74 -22.54 -2.19
N PHE A 194 4.44 -22.08 -3.42
CA PHE A 194 5.37 -22.11 -4.55
C PHE A 194 6.08 -20.78 -4.78
N THR A 195 5.34 -19.68 -4.94
CA THR A 195 5.92 -18.36 -5.22
C THR A 195 6.76 -17.87 -4.05
N HIS A 196 6.26 -18.11 -2.84
CA HIS A 196 6.88 -17.69 -1.58
C HIS A 196 7.69 -18.81 -0.92
N HIS A 197 8.16 -19.80 -1.71
CA HIS A 197 8.98 -20.89 -1.19
C HIS A 197 10.29 -20.38 -0.58
N GLU A 198 10.63 -20.87 0.62
CA GLU A 198 11.77 -20.43 1.44
C GLU A 198 11.68 -18.98 1.95
N SER A 199 10.51 -18.34 1.81
CA SER A 199 10.16 -17.10 2.51
C SER A 199 9.04 -17.36 3.51
N VAL A 200 7.78 -17.16 3.13
CA VAL A 200 6.60 -17.40 3.98
C VAL A 200 5.87 -18.72 3.64
N GLY A 201 6.23 -19.33 2.51
CA GLY A 201 5.68 -20.57 1.99
C GLY A 201 6.66 -21.74 1.99
N ASN A 202 6.11 -22.95 1.94
CA ASN A 202 6.88 -24.18 1.73
C ASN A 202 6.13 -25.07 0.74
N ARG A 203 6.74 -25.39 -0.41
CA ARG A 203 6.12 -26.21 -1.48
C ARG A 203 5.72 -27.60 -1.00
N ALA A 204 6.35 -28.14 0.04
CA ALA A 204 5.96 -29.40 0.67
C ALA A 204 4.58 -29.33 1.36
N ASN A 205 4.08 -28.12 1.65
CA ASN A 205 2.76 -27.90 2.22
C ASN A 205 1.66 -27.73 1.16
N ALA A 206 2.00 -27.82 -0.14
CA ALA A 206 1.00 -27.76 -1.20
C ALA A 206 -0.02 -28.91 -1.03
N ALA A 207 -1.30 -28.57 -1.11
CA ALA A 207 -2.43 -29.47 -0.94
C ALA A 207 -3.63 -28.90 -1.72
N PRO A 208 -4.70 -29.68 -1.95
CA PRO A 208 -5.94 -29.16 -2.52
C PRO A 208 -6.46 -27.95 -1.74
N VAL A 209 -6.89 -26.91 -2.45
CA VAL A 209 -7.49 -25.70 -1.88
C VAL A 209 -8.96 -25.69 -2.29
N GLU A 210 -9.84 -26.05 -1.36
CA GLU A 210 -11.28 -26.13 -1.59
C GLU A 210 -11.96 -24.83 -1.14
N LEU A 211 -11.89 -23.80 -1.99
CA LEU A 211 -12.54 -22.51 -1.73
C LEU A 211 -14.02 -22.56 -2.10
N GLU A 212 -14.86 -21.95 -1.27
CA GLU A 212 -16.28 -21.81 -1.50
C GLU A 212 -16.69 -20.33 -1.43
N VAL A 213 -17.32 -19.81 -2.47
CA VAL A 213 -17.96 -18.48 -2.44
C VAL A 213 -19.29 -18.61 -1.69
N ARG A 214 -19.47 -17.83 -0.63
CA ARG A 214 -20.65 -17.89 0.24
C ARG A 214 -21.71 -16.84 -0.13
N SER A 215 -21.28 -15.65 -0.53
CA SER A 215 -22.16 -14.59 -1.01
C SER A 215 -21.43 -13.69 -1.99
N SER A 216 -22.14 -13.10 -2.95
CA SER A 216 -21.59 -12.15 -3.92
C SER A 216 -22.63 -11.08 -4.24
N SER A 217 -22.19 -9.83 -4.38
CA SER A 217 -23.03 -8.67 -4.65
C SER A 217 -22.21 -7.57 -5.33
N LYS A 218 -22.86 -6.46 -5.68
CA LYS A 218 -22.17 -5.24 -6.15
C LYS A 218 -21.10 -4.76 -5.16
N GLN A 219 -21.30 -4.95 -3.86
CA GLN A 219 -20.38 -4.49 -2.80
C GLN A 219 -19.21 -5.45 -2.53
N GLY A 220 -19.10 -6.53 -3.31
CA GLY A 220 -18.06 -7.55 -3.18
C GLY A 220 -18.62 -8.90 -2.77
N PHE A 221 -17.77 -9.78 -2.24
CA PHE A 221 -18.13 -11.17 -1.95
C PHE A 221 -17.45 -11.71 -0.67
N THR A 222 -18.02 -12.77 -0.13
CA THR A 222 -17.43 -13.54 0.98
C THR A 222 -17.14 -14.96 0.55
N GLY A 223 -16.13 -15.57 1.17
CA GLY A 223 -15.77 -16.95 0.90
C GLY A 223 -15.17 -17.66 2.10
N LEU A 224 -15.11 -18.98 2.00
CA LEU A 224 -14.60 -19.86 3.04
C LEU A 224 -13.65 -20.89 2.44
N TRP A 225 -12.57 -21.18 3.17
CA TRP A 225 -11.81 -22.41 3.03
C TRP A 225 -11.89 -23.17 4.35
N GLU A 226 -12.67 -24.25 4.37
CA GLU A 226 -13.04 -25.00 5.59
C GLU A 226 -11.80 -25.61 6.27
N GLU A 227 -10.93 -26.26 5.49
CA GLU A 227 -9.68 -26.83 6.01
C GLU A 227 -8.63 -25.74 6.25
N GLY A 228 -8.68 -24.64 5.51
CA GLY A 228 -7.69 -23.57 5.59
C GLY A 228 -6.25 -24.04 5.32
N PRO A 229 -5.26 -23.18 5.57
CA PRO A 229 -3.89 -23.47 5.20
C PRO A 229 -3.21 -24.48 6.13
N ARG A 230 -2.19 -25.17 5.58
CA ARG A 230 -1.39 -26.20 6.29
C ARG A 230 -2.25 -27.34 6.87
N LYS A 231 -3.17 -27.86 6.06
CA LYS A 231 -4.01 -29.02 6.38
C LYS A 231 -4.76 -28.87 7.71
N GLY A 232 -5.45 -27.74 7.92
CA GLY A 232 -6.18 -27.49 9.18
C GLY A 232 -5.37 -26.86 10.30
N THR A 233 -4.03 -26.88 10.24
CA THR A 233 -3.19 -26.45 11.38
C THR A 233 -3.38 -24.96 11.72
N LEU A 234 -3.68 -24.14 10.71
CA LEU A 234 -3.93 -22.70 10.88
C LEU A 234 -5.42 -22.34 11.06
N GLY A 235 -6.30 -23.34 11.11
CA GLY A 235 -7.74 -23.16 11.21
C GLY A 235 -8.39 -22.75 9.88
N GLN A 236 -9.70 -22.54 9.94
CA GLN A 236 -10.50 -22.15 8.78
C GLN A 236 -10.13 -20.75 8.31
N GLN A 237 -10.20 -20.51 7.01
CA GLN A 237 -9.95 -19.20 6.42
C GLN A 237 -11.25 -18.56 5.94
N HIS A 238 -11.62 -17.44 6.55
CA HIS A 238 -12.69 -16.58 6.04
C HIS A 238 -12.08 -15.52 5.13
N THR A 239 -12.69 -15.31 3.97
CA THR A 239 -12.25 -14.31 2.99
C THR A 239 -13.35 -13.31 2.76
N ARG A 240 -12.99 -12.03 2.73
CA ARG A 240 -13.89 -10.96 2.35
C ARG A 240 -13.23 -10.09 1.29
N PHE A 241 -13.96 -9.83 0.22
CA PHE A 241 -13.67 -8.76 -0.73
C PHE A 241 -14.76 -7.69 -0.54
N ILE A 242 -14.34 -6.47 -0.24
CA ILE A 242 -15.17 -5.27 -0.15
C ILE A 242 -14.79 -4.37 -1.32
N ALA A 243 -15.74 -4.17 -2.23
CA ALA A 243 -15.49 -3.44 -3.45
C ALA A 243 -15.14 -1.96 -3.19
N PRO A 244 -14.26 -1.36 -4.00
CA PRO A 244 -13.55 -1.98 -5.12
C PRO A 244 -12.16 -2.51 -4.77
N ASN A 245 -11.63 -2.17 -3.59
CA ASN A 245 -10.19 -2.16 -3.36
C ASN A 245 -9.74 -2.94 -2.14
N LEU A 246 -10.63 -3.46 -1.29
CA LEU A 246 -10.24 -4.07 -0.02
C LEU A 246 -10.51 -5.58 -0.05
N MET A 247 -9.52 -6.37 0.33
CA MET A 247 -9.72 -7.77 0.66
C MET A 247 -9.00 -8.12 1.96
N TRP A 248 -9.52 -9.12 2.66
CA TRP A 248 -8.77 -9.78 3.72
C TRP A 248 -9.09 -11.24 3.88
N HIS A 249 -8.09 -11.97 4.37
CA HIS A 249 -8.22 -13.30 4.93
C HIS A 249 -8.15 -13.22 6.44
N ASP A 250 -9.05 -13.92 7.13
CA ASP A 250 -9.09 -14.04 8.58
C ASP A 250 -8.96 -15.52 8.96
N LEU A 251 -7.93 -15.80 9.76
CA LEU A 251 -7.54 -17.12 10.19
C LEU A 251 -7.54 -17.14 11.72
N THR A 252 -8.26 -18.10 12.29
CA THR A 252 -8.23 -18.34 13.74
C THR A 252 -7.69 -19.73 14.02
N SER A 253 -6.49 -19.79 14.60
CA SER A 253 -5.86 -21.03 15.06
C SER A 253 -5.84 -21.10 16.57
N LYS A 254 -6.13 -22.28 17.12
CA LYS A 254 -5.97 -22.54 18.57
C LYS A 254 -4.51 -22.35 19.03
N GLN A 255 -3.54 -22.63 18.16
CA GLN A 255 -2.11 -22.57 18.49
C GLN A 255 -1.52 -21.16 18.35
N PHE A 256 -1.89 -20.44 17.28
CA PHE A 256 -1.23 -19.18 16.91
C PHE A 256 -2.07 -17.92 17.20
N GLY A 257 -3.31 -18.09 17.65
CA GLY A 257 -4.27 -17.01 17.84
C GLY A 257 -4.98 -16.65 16.55
N ARG A 258 -5.43 -15.40 16.45
CA ARG A 258 -6.13 -14.87 15.25
C ARG A 258 -5.17 -14.01 14.44
N THR A 259 -5.10 -14.25 13.14
CA THR A 259 -4.21 -13.53 12.22
C THR A 259 -4.98 -13.15 10.97
N MET A 260 -4.77 -11.93 10.49
CA MET A 260 -5.37 -11.47 9.24
C MET A 260 -4.30 -11.06 8.23
N THR A 261 -4.56 -11.33 6.96
CA THR A 261 -3.85 -10.71 5.84
C THR A 261 -4.83 -9.77 5.18
N VAL A 262 -4.54 -8.47 5.22
CA VAL A 262 -5.42 -7.43 4.69
C VAL A 262 -4.67 -6.68 3.59
N VAL A 263 -5.34 -6.47 2.46
CA VAL A 263 -4.79 -5.73 1.33
C VAL A 263 -5.81 -4.71 0.84
N TYR A 264 -5.38 -3.46 0.77
CA TYR A 264 -6.02 -2.49 -0.12
C TYR A 264 -5.22 -2.39 -1.42
N ALA A 265 -5.90 -2.49 -2.56
CA ALA A 265 -5.36 -2.32 -3.90
C ALA A 265 -5.87 -1.00 -4.49
N THR A 266 -5.06 0.06 -4.38
CA THR A 266 -5.44 1.40 -4.84
C THR A 266 -4.93 1.64 -6.26
N PRO A 267 -5.81 1.84 -7.26
CA PRO A 267 -5.37 2.11 -8.63
C PRO A 267 -4.64 3.47 -8.72
N ILE A 268 -3.43 3.47 -9.28
CA ILE A 268 -2.66 4.70 -9.54
C ILE A 268 -2.89 5.13 -10.99
N ARG A 269 -2.51 4.27 -11.95
CA ARG A 269 -2.70 4.41 -13.41
C ARG A 269 -2.92 3.03 -14.03
N LYS A 270 -3.27 2.95 -15.32
CA LYS A 270 -3.32 1.67 -16.03
C LYS A 270 -1.94 0.98 -15.99
N GLY A 271 -1.90 -0.22 -15.40
CA GLY A 271 -0.68 -0.99 -15.16
C GLY A 271 0.12 -0.53 -13.92
N GLU A 272 -0.49 0.21 -13.00
CA GLU A 272 0.16 0.71 -11.79
C GLU A 272 -0.83 0.82 -10.61
N CYS A 273 -0.51 0.22 -9.47
CA CYS A 273 -1.32 0.34 -8.24
C CYS A 273 -0.47 0.47 -6.99
N ARG A 274 -1.04 1.02 -5.90
CA ARG A 274 -0.44 0.95 -4.56
C ARG A 274 -1.10 -0.16 -3.76
N VAL A 275 -0.29 -1.09 -3.25
CA VAL A 275 -0.72 -2.00 -2.19
C VAL A 275 -0.59 -1.31 -0.84
N PHE A 276 -1.62 -1.41 0.02
CA PHE A 276 -1.49 -1.23 1.46
C PHE A 276 -1.73 -2.58 2.12
N ALA A 277 -0.63 -3.24 2.52
CA ALA A 277 -0.68 -4.54 3.18
C ALA A 277 -0.65 -4.33 4.69
N ARG A 278 -1.58 -4.97 5.39
CA ARG A 278 -1.66 -4.98 6.85
C ARG A 278 -1.73 -6.43 7.31
N PHE A 279 -0.92 -6.75 8.31
CA PHE A 279 -0.92 -8.06 8.95
C PHE A 279 -1.26 -7.89 10.43
N PRO A 280 -2.55 -7.88 10.79
CA PRO A 280 -2.99 -7.88 12.18
C PRO A 280 -2.82 -9.25 12.83
N PHE A 281 -2.24 -9.25 14.03
CA PHE A 281 -2.04 -10.43 14.87
C PHE A 281 -2.65 -10.23 16.25
N LYS A 282 -3.45 -11.20 16.70
CA LYS A 282 -3.94 -11.34 18.07
C LYS A 282 -3.42 -12.65 18.63
N PHE A 283 -2.22 -12.57 19.21
CA PHE A 283 -1.50 -13.73 19.73
C PHE A 283 -2.11 -14.28 21.02
N SER A 284 -2.07 -15.60 21.18
CA SER A 284 -2.48 -16.28 22.42
C SER A 284 -1.55 -16.00 23.62
N SER A 285 -0.32 -15.51 23.37
CA SER A 285 0.64 -15.11 24.41
C SER A 285 1.21 -13.72 24.14
N LYS A 286 1.67 -13.03 25.21
CA LYS A 286 2.23 -11.67 25.10
C LYS A 286 3.65 -11.62 24.51
N LEU A 287 4.35 -12.76 24.46
CA LEU A 287 5.77 -12.82 24.11
C LEU A 287 6.04 -12.44 22.63
N PRO A 288 5.32 -12.97 21.62
CA PRO A 288 5.52 -12.55 20.22
C PRO A 288 5.23 -11.06 20.01
N ALA A 289 4.16 -10.55 20.63
CA ALA A 289 3.81 -9.13 20.56
C ALA A 289 4.93 -8.23 21.08
N PHE A 290 5.61 -8.63 22.17
CA PHE A 290 6.74 -7.89 22.72
C PHE A 290 7.91 -7.78 21.73
N PHE A 291 8.35 -8.90 21.14
CA PHE A 291 9.46 -8.88 20.17
C PHE A 291 9.11 -8.13 18.88
N ILE A 292 7.87 -8.22 18.42
CA ILE A 292 7.42 -7.45 17.26
C ILE A 292 7.48 -5.95 17.54
N LYS A 293 7.04 -5.49 18.71
CA LYS A 293 7.11 -4.07 19.11
C LYS A 293 8.54 -3.53 19.20
N LEU A 294 9.52 -4.38 19.49
CA LEU A 294 10.93 -3.99 19.50
C LEU A 294 11.54 -3.91 18.09
N THR A 295 10.90 -4.51 17.10
CA THR A 295 11.41 -4.55 15.73
C THR A 295 11.12 -3.21 15.03
N PRO A 296 12.14 -2.47 14.56
CA PRO A 296 11.90 -1.22 13.83
C PRO A 296 11.08 -1.46 12.55
N ARG A 297 10.14 -0.56 12.24
CA ARG A 297 9.25 -0.65 11.07
C ARG A 297 10.01 -0.86 9.75
N TRP A 298 11.11 -0.13 9.54
CA TRP A 298 11.94 -0.31 8.34
C TRP A 298 12.51 -1.73 8.19
N TYR A 299 12.78 -2.42 9.30
CA TYR A 299 13.36 -3.76 9.26
C TYR A 299 12.30 -4.80 8.82
N SER A 300 11.08 -4.70 9.34
CA SER A 300 9.96 -5.54 8.86
C SER A 300 9.64 -5.24 7.40
N HIS A 301 9.66 -3.97 6.99
CA HIS A 301 9.42 -3.57 5.61
C HIS A 301 10.38 -4.22 4.62
N ILE A 302 11.67 -4.36 4.95
CA ILE A 302 12.63 -5.06 4.09
C ILE A 302 12.17 -6.50 3.80
N GLY A 303 11.66 -7.20 4.80
CA GLY A 303 11.14 -8.57 4.64
C GLY A 303 9.83 -8.60 3.84
N GLN A 304 8.92 -7.66 4.08
CA GLN A 304 7.64 -7.61 3.39
C GLN A 304 7.78 -7.19 1.92
N ASN A 305 8.69 -6.27 1.60
CA ASN A 305 8.99 -5.90 0.22
C ASN A 305 9.55 -7.10 -0.56
N ASN A 306 10.41 -7.89 0.05
CA ASN A 306 10.93 -9.13 -0.57
C ASN A 306 9.80 -10.12 -0.95
N ILE A 307 8.70 -10.16 -0.19
CA ILE A 307 7.54 -11.02 -0.50
C ILE A 307 6.80 -10.46 -1.71
N LEU A 308 6.51 -9.16 -1.74
CA LEU A 308 5.85 -8.53 -2.90
C LEU A 308 6.67 -8.69 -4.19
N GLU A 309 7.99 -8.61 -4.09
CA GLU A 309 8.91 -8.83 -5.21
C GLU A 309 8.94 -10.27 -5.72
N ASP A 310 8.59 -11.24 -4.86
CA ASP A 310 8.51 -12.64 -5.26
C ASP A 310 7.38 -12.82 -6.30
N ASP A 311 6.31 -12.03 -6.27
CA ASP A 311 5.22 -12.09 -7.26
C ASP A 311 5.45 -11.17 -8.48
N GLN A 312 6.06 -10.02 -8.23
CA GLN A 312 5.90 -8.85 -9.08
C GLN A 312 6.29 -9.03 -10.55
N ILE A 313 7.41 -9.71 -10.82
CA ILE A 313 7.93 -9.84 -12.18
C ILE A 313 6.92 -10.57 -13.06
N PHE A 314 6.43 -11.74 -12.62
CA PHE A 314 5.53 -12.51 -13.47
C PHE A 314 4.12 -11.90 -13.54
N LEU A 315 3.64 -11.23 -12.48
CA LEU A 315 2.35 -10.54 -12.52
C LEU A 315 2.34 -9.40 -13.55
N HIS A 316 3.44 -8.64 -13.63
CA HIS A 316 3.63 -7.59 -14.65
C HIS A 316 3.51 -8.14 -16.09
N PHE A 317 4.05 -9.33 -16.36
CA PHE A 317 3.90 -9.97 -17.67
C PHE A 317 2.53 -10.63 -17.86
N GLN A 318 1.99 -11.27 -16.81
CA GLN A 318 0.71 -11.98 -16.84
C GLN A 318 -0.43 -11.05 -17.25
N GLU A 319 -0.53 -9.84 -16.71
CA GLU A 319 -1.60 -8.90 -17.07
C GLU A 319 -1.51 -8.46 -18.54
N ARG A 320 -0.31 -8.32 -19.09
CA ARG A 320 -0.10 -7.97 -20.51
C ARG A 320 -0.49 -9.13 -21.42
N TYR A 321 -0.22 -10.36 -21.00
CA TYR A 321 -0.71 -11.54 -21.71
C TYR A 321 -2.23 -11.66 -21.64
N LEU A 322 -2.84 -11.29 -20.51
CA LEU A 322 -4.29 -11.24 -20.38
C LEU A 322 -4.89 -10.17 -21.31
N GLU A 323 -4.32 -8.95 -21.32
CA GLU A 323 -4.74 -7.86 -22.21
C GLU A 323 -4.66 -8.29 -23.69
N ALA A 324 -3.53 -8.88 -24.10
CA ALA A 324 -3.34 -9.40 -25.46
C ALA A 324 -4.33 -10.51 -25.85
N LYS A 325 -4.91 -11.21 -24.86
CA LYS A 325 -5.94 -12.24 -25.05
C LYS A 325 -7.37 -11.71 -24.89
N GLY A 326 -7.56 -10.39 -24.88
CA GLY A 326 -8.87 -9.73 -24.85
C GLY A 326 -9.31 -9.21 -23.48
N GLY A 327 -8.38 -9.11 -22.52
CA GLY A 327 -8.60 -8.47 -21.22
C GLY A 327 -9.64 -9.18 -20.34
N SER A 328 -10.23 -8.45 -19.41
CA SER A 328 -11.21 -8.99 -18.45
C SER A 328 -12.48 -9.54 -19.12
N GLU A 329 -12.95 -8.95 -20.22
CA GLU A 329 -14.11 -9.45 -20.96
C GLU A 329 -13.92 -10.90 -21.46
N HIS A 330 -12.67 -11.27 -21.74
CA HIS A 330 -12.30 -12.58 -22.28
C HIS A 330 -11.44 -13.41 -21.34
N PHE A 331 -11.46 -13.12 -20.03
CA PHE A 331 -10.60 -13.80 -19.06
C PHE A 331 -10.78 -15.32 -19.06
N ASN A 332 -11.99 -15.81 -19.32
CA ASN A 332 -12.32 -17.24 -19.39
C ASN A 332 -11.70 -17.97 -20.61
N LYS A 333 -11.31 -17.23 -21.66
CA LYS A 333 -10.52 -17.75 -22.78
C LYS A 333 -9.03 -17.63 -22.52
N ALA A 334 -8.63 -16.60 -21.76
CA ALA A 334 -7.24 -16.31 -21.46
C ALA A 334 -6.66 -17.25 -20.39
N PHE A 335 -7.46 -17.53 -19.35
CA PHE A 335 -7.13 -18.36 -18.20
C PHE A 335 -7.80 -19.71 -18.28
N TYR A 336 -7.12 -20.72 -17.76
CA TYR A 336 -7.67 -22.04 -17.50
C TYR A 336 -7.68 -22.25 -15.99
N LEU A 337 -8.87 -22.25 -15.40
CA LEU A 337 -9.11 -22.24 -13.95
C LEU A 337 -9.89 -23.51 -13.54
N PRO A 338 -9.27 -24.70 -13.53
CA PRO A 338 -9.98 -25.97 -13.48
C PRO A 338 -10.33 -26.44 -12.07
N THR A 339 -9.84 -25.79 -11.02
CA THR A 339 -9.94 -26.28 -9.64
C THR A 339 -10.73 -25.34 -8.74
N LYS A 340 -11.13 -25.82 -7.56
CA LYS A 340 -11.72 -24.94 -6.55
C LYS A 340 -10.75 -23.93 -5.96
N ALA A 341 -9.44 -24.10 -6.15
CA ALA A 341 -8.46 -23.10 -5.76
C ALA A 341 -8.67 -21.78 -6.53
N ASP A 342 -9.27 -21.86 -7.71
CA ASP A 342 -9.49 -20.74 -8.60
C ASP A 342 -10.83 -20.02 -8.36
N ALA A 343 -11.62 -20.46 -7.38
CA ALA A 343 -13.00 -20.00 -7.20
C ALA A 343 -13.08 -18.49 -6.92
N PHE A 344 -12.19 -17.94 -6.09
CA PHE A 344 -12.19 -16.51 -5.76
C PHE A 344 -11.67 -15.65 -6.91
N VAL A 345 -10.69 -16.13 -7.68
CA VAL A 345 -10.21 -15.47 -8.91
C VAL A 345 -11.35 -15.39 -9.92
N SER A 346 -12.04 -16.50 -10.15
CA SER A 346 -13.20 -16.57 -11.04
C SER A 346 -14.31 -15.63 -10.58
N GLN A 347 -14.60 -15.60 -9.27
CA GLN A 347 -15.62 -14.73 -8.70
C GLN A 347 -15.26 -13.24 -8.83
N LEU A 348 -14.00 -12.86 -8.63
CA LEU A 348 -13.54 -11.48 -8.83
C LEU A 348 -13.72 -11.05 -10.29
N ARG A 349 -13.26 -11.86 -11.26
CA ARG A 349 -13.38 -11.53 -12.69
C ARG A 349 -14.83 -11.50 -13.16
N GLN A 350 -15.67 -12.41 -12.67
CA GLN A 350 -17.12 -12.34 -12.90
C GLN A 350 -17.72 -11.07 -12.32
N TRP A 351 -17.35 -10.68 -11.09
CA TRP A 351 -17.81 -9.44 -10.47
C TRP A 351 -17.42 -8.21 -11.31
N VAL A 352 -16.16 -8.14 -11.78
CA VAL A 352 -15.69 -7.05 -12.67
C VAL A 352 -16.55 -6.96 -13.93
N ASN A 353 -16.82 -8.08 -14.60
CA ASN A 353 -17.59 -8.10 -15.84
C ASN A 353 -19.08 -7.79 -15.61
N VAL A 354 -19.68 -8.35 -14.55
CA VAL A 354 -21.11 -8.15 -14.23
C VAL A 354 -21.40 -6.69 -13.89
N PHE A 355 -20.49 -6.01 -13.19
CA PHE A 355 -20.67 -4.63 -12.77
C PHE A 355 -19.86 -3.61 -13.58
N ALA A 356 -19.25 -4.01 -14.70
CA ALA A 356 -18.36 -3.15 -15.50
C ALA A 356 -17.35 -2.35 -14.64
N ALA A 357 -16.74 -3.03 -13.66
CA ALA A 357 -15.98 -2.42 -12.56
C ALA A 357 -14.47 -2.30 -12.88
N GLU A 358 -14.13 -2.10 -14.14
CA GLU A 358 -12.75 -1.82 -14.56
C GLU A 358 -12.34 -0.41 -14.12
N PRO A 359 -11.21 -0.23 -13.41
CA PRO A 359 -10.76 1.10 -12.98
C PRO A 359 -10.39 2.04 -14.14
N PHE A 360 -9.92 1.48 -15.25
CA PHE A 360 -9.40 2.21 -16.41
C PHE A 360 -10.01 1.67 -17.72
N PRO A 361 -11.33 1.82 -17.92
CA PRO A 361 -12.01 1.24 -19.08
C PRO A 361 -11.52 1.89 -20.37
N GLY A 362 -11.06 1.07 -21.32
CA GLY A 362 -10.59 1.53 -22.64
C GLY A 362 -9.13 2.02 -22.68
N GLU A 363 -8.42 2.04 -21.56
CA GLU A 363 -6.97 2.32 -21.53
C GLU A 363 -6.16 1.04 -21.76
N SER A 364 -4.98 1.16 -22.38
CA SER A 364 -4.07 0.04 -22.66
C SER A 364 -2.82 0.08 -21.80
N LEU A 365 -2.28 -1.09 -21.46
CA LEU A 365 -1.02 -1.20 -20.72
C LEU A 365 0.15 -0.66 -21.54
N SER A 366 1.09 -0.02 -20.83
CA SER A 366 2.37 0.36 -21.41
C SER A 366 3.24 -0.89 -21.74
N PRO A 367 4.20 -0.77 -22.67
CA PRO A 367 5.17 -1.83 -22.93
C PRO A 367 5.84 -2.37 -21.66
N PRO A 368 6.29 -3.64 -21.65
CA PRO A 368 6.87 -4.25 -20.47
C PRO A 368 8.13 -3.49 -20.01
N LEU A 369 8.27 -3.37 -18.70
CA LEU A 369 9.39 -2.73 -18.03
C LEU A 369 10.55 -3.71 -17.88
N SER A 370 11.78 -3.19 -17.79
CA SER A 370 12.95 -4.02 -17.49
C SER A 370 12.92 -4.53 -16.05
N THR A 371 13.64 -5.62 -15.79
CA THR A 371 13.74 -6.20 -14.43
C THR A 371 14.33 -5.20 -13.43
N GLU A 372 15.25 -4.33 -13.85
CA GLU A 372 15.83 -3.29 -12.98
C GLU A 372 14.77 -2.30 -12.51
N VAL A 373 13.88 -1.86 -13.40
CA VAL A 373 12.78 -0.94 -13.06
C VAL A 373 11.77 -1.63 -12.17
N LEU A 374 11.40 -2.88 -12.47
CA LEU A 374 10.50 -3.66 -11.62
C LEU A 374 11.08 -3.77 -10.20
N LEU A 375 12.35 -4.12 -10.07
CA LEU A 375 12.99 -4.31 -8.77
C LEU A 375 13.41 -3.00 -8.07
N ASP A 376 13.08 -1.82 -8.61
CA ASP A 376 13.32 -0.55 -7.93
C ASP A 376 12.45 -0.45 -6.66
N ARG A 377 13.11 -0.52 -5.50
CA ARG A 377 12.49 -0.35 -4.19
C ARG A 377 12.56 1.10 -3.70
N TYR A 378 13.51 1.89 -4.21
CA TYR A 378 13.70 3.24 -3.73
C TYR A 378 12.48 4.10 -4.03
N HIS A 379 12.07 4.13 -5.30
CA HIS A 379 10.94 4.95 -5.75
C HIS A 379 9.59 4.32 -5.40
N SER A 380 9.46 3.00 -5.47
CA SER A 380 8.21 2.30 -5.15
C SER A 380 7.87 2.23 -3.65
N HIS A 381 8.84 2.51 -2.76
CA HIS A 381 8.64 2.39 -1.31
C HIS A 381 9.51 3.36 -0.49
N THR A 382 10.84 3.25 -0.57
CA THR A 382 11.75 3.84 0.44
C THR A 382 11.61 5.35 0.57
N VAL A 383 11.53 6.08 -0.55
CA VAL A 383 11.43 7.55 -0.53
C VAL A 383 10.10 8.03 0.08
N ASN A 384 9.05 7.23 -0.07
CA ASN A 384 7.68 7.50 0.37
C ASN A 384 7.40 7.03 1.81
N CYS A 385 8.29 6.21 2.41
CA CYS A 385 8.13 5.69 3.76
C CYS A 385 9.04 6.44 4.74
N SER A 386 8.46 7.12 5.74
CA SER A 386 9.19 7.94 6.72
C SER A 386 10.23 7.13 7.51
N SER A 387 9.90 5.89 7.89
CA SER A 387 10.80 4.98 8.61
C SER A 387 11.96 4.48 7.74
N CYS A 388 11.68 4.04 6.51
CA CYS A 388 12.72 3.54 5.60
C CYS A 388 13.65 4.66 5.12
N ARG A 389 13.10 5.83 4.78
CA ARG A 389 13.88 7.03 4.44
C ARG A 389 14.80 7.45 5.59
N GLY A 390 14.27 7.50 6.82
CA GLY A 390 15.05 7.83 8.02
C GLY A 390 16.15 6.78 8.30
N ALA A 391 15.82 5.49 8.18
CA ALA A 391 16.77 4.41 8.36
C ALA A 391 17.91 4.46 7.32
N LEU A 392 17.58 4.70 6.04
CA LEU A 392 18.57 4.85 4.98
C LEU A 392 19.50 6.06 5.24
N ALA A 393 18.95 7.20 5.66
CA ALA A 393 19.75 8.38 6.00
C ALA A 393 20.71 8.11 7.17
N ASN A 394 20.23 7.46 8.22
CA ASN A 394 21.05 7.07 9.37
C ASN A 394 22.12 6.04 8.97
N LEU A 395 21.76 5.05 8.15
CA LEU A 395 22.67 4.03 7.67
C LEU A 395 23.82 4.63 6.85
N LYS A 396 23.52 5.59 5.97
CA LYS A 396 24.55 6.35 5.23
C LYS A 396 25.49 7.11 6.15
N ARG A 397 24.96 7.79 7.18
CA ARG A 397 25.78 8.49 8.19
C ARG A 397 26.69 7.52 8.95
N ILE A 398 26.14 6.41 9.44
CA ILE A 398 26.91 5.38 10.15
C ILE A 398 27.99 4.81 9.25
N ARG A 399 27.67 4.51 7.99
CA ARG A 399 28.64 3.98 7.02
C ARG A 399 29.81 4.95 6.79
N LEU A 400 29.53 6.24 6.66
CA LEU A 400 30.58 7.28 6.57
C LEU A 400 31.45 7.34 7.82
N ILE A 401 30.83 7.31 9.01
CA ILE A 401 31.55 7.32 10.29
C ILE A 401 32.46 6.09 10.42
N VAL A 402 31.95 4.90 10.12
CA VAL A 402 32.72 3.64 10.19
C VAL A 402 33.90 3.67 9.21
N ALA A 403 33.71 4.18 7.99
CA ALA A 403 34.80 4.34 7.03
C ALA A 403 35.88 5.29 7.56
N PHE A 404 35.48 6.44 8.07
CA PHE A 404 36.39 7.45 8.61
C PHE A 404 37.19 6.93 9.82
N LEU A 405 36.51 6.30 10.79
CA LEU A 405 37.16 5.67 11.93
C LEU A 405 38.12 4.55 11.49
N GLY A 406 37.73 3.74 10.51
CA GLY A 406 38.60 2.70 9.94
C GLY A 406 39.88 3.27 9.34
N ILE A 407 39.78 4.37 8.58
CA ILE A 407 40.94 5.07 7.98
C ILE A 407 41.84 5.66 9.07
N ILE A 408 41.27 6.32 10.08
CA ILE A 408 42.02 6.89 11.22
C ILE A 408 42.76 5.78 11.97
N LEU A 409 42.07 4.68 12.31
CA LEU A 409 42.68 3.55 13.00
C LEU A 409 43.85 2.99 12.19
N TRP A 410 43.65 2.79 10.89
CA TRP A 410 44.70 2.30 9.99
C TRP A 410 45.91 3.23 9.92
N ALA A 411 45.70 4.56 9.96
CA ALA A 411 46.77 5.55 9.94
C ALA A 411 47.53 5.69 11.27
N ILE A 412 46.82 5.56 12.41
CA ILE A 412 47.41 5.74 13.76
C ILE A 412 48.09 4.47 14.26
N LEU A 413 47.57 3.28 13.93
CA LEU A 413 48.06 1.99 14.44
C LEU A 413 49.58 1.80 14.28
N PRO A 414 50.21 2.12 13.13
CA PRO A 414 51.66 2.00 12.97
C PRO A 414 52.48 2.92 13.89
N LEU A 415 51.88 4.01 14.39
CA LEU A 415 52.53 4.97 15.28
C LEU A 415 52.49 4.51 16.75
N LEU A 416 51.69 3.50 17.07
CA LEU A 416 51.58 2.93 18.41
C LEU A 416 52.58 1.77 18.56
N ASN A 417 53.75 2.06 19.13
CA ASN A 417 54.74 1.04 19.49
C ASN A 417 54.08 0.01 20.43
N HIS A 418 54.14 -1.28 20.07
CA HIS A 418 53.52 -2.40 20.80
C HIS A 418 51.98 -2.50 20.75
N ALA A 419 51.34 -2.05 19.67
CA ALA A 419 49.92 -2.33 19.47
C ALA A 419 49.64 -3.85 19.51
N SER A 420 48.73 -4.27 20.40
CA SER A 420 48.33 -5.67 20.53
C SER A 420 47.72 -6.20 19.23
N VAL A 421 47.72 -7.52 19.05
CA VAL A 421 47.07 -8.17 17.88
C VAL A 421 45.61 -7.73 17.76
N PHE A 422 44.92 -7.51 18.89
CA PHE A 422 43.53 -7.03 18.91
C PHE A 422 43.37 -5.62 18.32
N LEU A 423 44.30 -4.71 18.57
CA LEU A 423 44.29 -3.35 18.01
C LEU A 423 44.44 -3.38 16.48
N ASN A 424 45.25 -4.29 15.95
CA ASN A 424 45.45 -4.48 14.50
C ASN A 424 44.22 -5.06 13.78
N LEU A 425 43.30 -5.71 14.50
CA LEU A 425 42.05 -6.21 13.93
C LEU A 425 41.00 -5.11 13.74
N LEU A 426 41.11 -3.97 14.41
CA LEU A 426 40.08 -2.93 14.38
C LEU A 426 39.81 -2.37 12.97
N PRO A 427 40.81 -2.04 12.13
CA PRO A 427 40.55 -1.60 10.75
C PRO A 427 39.86 -2.66 9.91
N VAL A 428 40.21 -3.94 10.10
CA VAL A 428 39.56 -5.07 9.40
C VAL A 428 38.10 -5.18 9.85
N THR A 429 37.82 -5.09 11.14
CA THR A 429 36.43 -5.10 11.65
C THR A 429 35.63 -3.91 11.13
N ALA A 430 36.24 -2.71 11.03
CA ALA A 430 35.61 -1.53 10.46
C ALA A 430 35.32 -1.71 8.96
N ALA A 431 36.24 -2.30 8.19
CA ALA A 431 36.04 -2.62 6.78
C ALA A 431 34.92 -3.64 6.57
N LEU A 432 34.88 -4.71 7.37
CA LEU A 432 33.81 -5.71 7.34
C LEU A 432 32.46 -5.10 7.73
N ALA A 433 32.43 -4.25 8.76
CA ALA A 433 31.22 -3.52 9.17
C ALA A 433 30.74 -2.58 8.05
N TRP A 434 31.64 -1.79 7.44
CA TRP A 434 31.32 -0.91 6.32
C TRP A 434 30.73 -1.67 5.13
N TRP A 435 31.30 -2.83 4.80
CA TRP A 435 30.80 -3.70 3.74
C TRP A 435 29.43 -4.29 4.07
N GLY A 436 29.23 -4.77 5.30
CA GLY A 436 27.93 -5.26 5.77
C GLY A 436 26.84 -4.18 5.76
N LEU A 437 27.17 -2.97 6.21
CA LEU A 437 26.29 -1.80 6.12
C LEU A 437 25.96 -1.46 4.67
N GLY A 438 26.92 -1.58 3.76
CA GLY A 438 26.66 -1.37 2.33
C GLY A 438 25.73 -2.39 1.69
N LYS A 439 25.81 -3.66 2.11
CA LYS A 439 24.82 -4.67 1.72
C LYS A 439 23.44 -4.35 2.25
N LEU A 440 23.33 -3.89 3.50
CA LEU A 440 22.06 -3.46 4.07
C LEU A 440 21.51 -2.23 3.33
N GLU A 441 22.37 -1.26 3.00
CA GLU A 441 22.00 -0.03 2.27
C GLU A 441 21.40 -0.35 0.91
N ARG A 442 22.00 -1.29 0.18
CA ARG A 442 21.49 -1.76 -1.13
C ARG A 442 20.06 -2.30 -1.04
N ARG A 443 19.65 -2.87 0.11
CA ARG A 443 18.27 -3.34 0.34
C ARG A 443 17.26 -2.20 0.50
N PHE A 444 17.65 -0.93 0.49
CA PHE A 444 16.70 0.18 0.39
C PHE A 444 16.48 0.63 -1.04
N TYR A 445 17.34 0.18 -1.98
CA TYR A 445 17.32 0.61 -3.36
C TYR A 445 16.69 -0.42 -4.29
N GLU A 446 17.02 -1.70 -4.11
CA GLU A 446 16.66 -2.71 -5.09
C GLU A 446 16.26 -4.05 -4.48
N GLY A 447 15.33 -4.71 -5.18
CA GLY A 447 14.87 -6.06 -4.94
C GLY A 447 15.89 -7.15 -5.22
N ARG A 448 15.53 -8.39 -4.88
CA ARG A 448 16.37 -9.55 -5.20
C ARG A 448 16.20 -9.94 -6.67
N ALA A 449 17.30 -9.98 -7.43
CA ALA A 449 17.27 -10.44 -8.82
C ALA A 449 16.82 -11.90 -8.95
N VAL A 450 17.23 -12.76 -8.01
CA VAL A 450 16.84 -14.18 -7.97
C VAL A 450 16.05 -14.45 -6.69
N PRO A 451 14.76 -14.82 -6.79
CA PRO A 451 13.95 -15.15 -5.63
C PRO A 451 14.36 -16.53 -5.06
N PRO A 452 14.19 -16.77 -3.74
CA PRO A 452 14.62 -18.01 -3.09
C PRO A 452 14.06 -19.27 -3.74
N ARG A 453 12.80 -19.23 -4.19
CA ARG A 453 12.14 -20.34 -4.90
C ARG A 453 12.89 -20.86 -6.14
N ASN A 454 13.78 -20.05 -6.73
CA ASN A 454 14.55 -20.37 -7.92
C ASN A 454 15.98 -20.85 -7.59
N LEU A 455 16.39 -20.80 -6.32
CA LEU A 455 17.70 -21.29 -5.92
C LEU A 455 17.73 -22.82 -5.90
N PRO A 456 18.89 -23.46 -6.16
CA PRO A 456 19.03 -24.89 -6.00
C PRO A 456 18.74 -25.30 -4.56
N GLN A 457 18.01 -26.42 -4.39
CA GLN A 457 17.79 -26.98 -3.06
C GLN A 457 19.13 -27.34 -2.42
N LYS A 458 19.37 -26.85 -1.21
CA LYS A 458 20.51 -27.31 -0.41
C LYS A 458 20.27 -28.78 -0.08
N LYS A 459 21.12 -29.66 -0.62
CA LYS A 459 21.09 -31.10 -0.34
C LYS A 459 21.38 -31.39 1.12
#